data_AF-A0A7V5R4K4-F1
#
_entry.id   AF-A0A7V5R4K4-F1
#
_cell.length_a   1.000
_cell.length_b   1.000
_cell.length_c   1.000
_cell.angle_alpha   90.00
_cell.angle_beta   90.00
_cell.angle_gamma   90.00
#
_symmetry.space_group_name_H-M   'P 1'
#
loop_
_entity.id
_entity.type
_entity.pdbx_description
1 polymer ?
#
loop_
_entity_poly.entity_id
_entity_poly.type
_entity_poly.pdbx_seq_one_letter_code
_entity_poly.pdbx_strand_id
1 'polypeptide(L)'
;HLVGGTSHREIEQLTAGEQGIFSLGDIGVLYRTGRRADIIGDALFKHGIPFQRVGLEPFYLKNPVKLLYLWALVAADLALPTDLLPLIAREPGVGEKTLRVVEEALFSSRNPLMDFQRLADKKERFKQAGTRFKNLREKIQQVSEKKGVAAGLSTVSVYYRLADEDPEVQRFFRLAGSVGDTLAGFAEYLQENSLSIAAEPPGEAVTLMTLHAAKGVEFPVVFLSGLEEGILPLQPREQLSRAAFTAHIEEERRLFFVGITRARHQLYLSRSTAECRNGRPGFGRPSRFISEIDSSLLKKPQQRRKRTKRYKQLSLFPNP
;
A
#
# COMPACT_ATOMS: atom_id res chain seq x y z
N HIS A 1 -7.12 -32.49 -23.92
CA HIS A 1 -6.19 -31.58 -24.63
C HIS A 1 -6.96 -30.37 -25.13
N LEU A 2 -6.34 -29.18 -25.04
CA LEU A 2 -6.81 -27.80 -25.38
C LEU A 2 -7.78 -27.23 -24.32
N VAL A 3 -7.35 -26.47 -23.29
CA VAL A 3 -6.68 -25.16 -23.23
C VAL A 3 -7.34 -24.10 -24.10
N GLY A 4 -8.21 -23.30 -23.47
CA GLY A 4 -8.77 -22.07 -24.00
C GLY A 4 -8.53 -20.93 -23.01
N GLY A 5 -7.27 -20.56 -22.83
CA GLY A 5 -6.86 -19.38 -22.07
C GLY A 5 -6.98 -18.13 -22.92
N THR A 6 -8.08 -17.42 -22.77
CA THR A 6 -8.24 -16.01 -23.12
C THR A 6 -8.68 -15.35 -21.81
N SER A 7 -7.87 -14.54 -21.13
CA SER A 7 -7.48 -13.20 -21.57
C SER A 7 -6.46 -12.60 -20.58
N HIS A 8 -5.17 -12.93 -20.72
CA HIS A 8 -4.06 -12.24 -20.03
C HIS A 8 -3.30 -11.26 -20.94
N ARG A 9 -3.50 -11.31 -22.27
CA ARG A 9 -2.69 -10.57 -23.26
C ARG A 9 -3.21 -9.19 -23.66
N GLU A 10 -4.39 -8.76 -23.21
CA GLU A 10 -4.96 -7.46 -23.61
C GLU A 10 -4.65 -6.31 -22.65
N ILE A 11 -4.07 -6.59 -21.47
CA ILE A 11 -3.69 -5.56 -20.48
C ILE A 11 -2.27 -5.01 -20.74
N GLU A 12 -1.46 -5.70 -21.54
CA GLU A 12 -0.08 -5.29 -21.87
C GLU A 12 0.02 -4.15 -22.90
N GLN A 13 -1.08 -3.76 -23.53
CA GLN A 13 -1.03 -2.82 -24.66
C GLN A 13 -1.92 -1.60 -24.42
N LEU A 14 -1.34 -0.55 -23.82
CA LEU A 14 -1.89 0.79 -23.93
C LEU A 14 -1.59 1.30 -25.35
N THR A 15 -2.52 1.08 -26.29
CA THR A 15 -2.44 1.67 -27.63
C THR A 15 -2.52 3.19 -27.52
N ALA A 16 -1.44 3.88 -27.86
CA ALA A 16 -1.43 5.31 -28.16
C ALA A 16 -1.13 5.50 -29.65
N GLY A 17 -1.85 6.42 -30.30
CA GLY A 17 -1.63 6.75 -31.70
C GLY A 17 -0.19 7.21 -31.99
N GLU A 18 0.24 6.97 -33.23
CA GLU A 18 1.50 7.36 -33.91
C GLU A 18 2.86 7.18 -33.19
N GLN A 19 2.93 6.91 -31.89
CA GLN A 19 4.18 6.86 -31.13
C GLN A 19 4.23 5.66 -30.18
N GLY A 20 4.62 4.51 -30.74
CA GLY A 20 5.17 3.35 -30.01
C GLY A 20 4.22 2.60 -29.05
N ILE A 21 4.59 1.35 -28.74
CA ILE A 21 3.97 0.55 -27.68
C ILE A 21 4.83 0.76 -26.41
N PHE A 22 4.25 1.31 -25.35
CA PHE A 22 4.93 1.46 -24.05
C PHE A 22 4.68 0.22 -23.18
N SER A 23 5.72 -0.22 -22.49
CA SER A 23 5.66 -1.29 -21.48
C SER A 23 5.27 -0.74 -20.10
N LEU A 24 5.00 -1.62 -19.14
CA LEU A 24 4.72 -1.19 -17.75
C LEU A 24 5.92 -0.50 -17.10
N GLY A 25 7.14 -0.89 -17.46
CA GLY A 25 8.39 -0.26 -16.98
C GLY A 25 8.56 1.19 -17.44
N ASP A 26 7.88 1.58 -18.52
CA ASP A 26 7.91 2.95 -19.07
C ASP A 26 6.98 3.93 -18.33
N ILE A 27 6.24 3.45 -17.34
CA ILE A 27 5.19 4.21 -16.65
C ILE A 27 5.66 4.61 -15.25
N GLY A 28 5.72 5.92 -15.01
CA GLY A 28 5.89 6.51 -13.70
C GLY A 28 4.58 7.10 -13.17
N VAL A 29 4.16 6.72 -11.96
CA VAL A 29 3.04 7.35 -11.26
C VAL A 29 3.57 8.20 -10.11
N LEU A 30 3.38 9.51 -10.24
CA LEU A 30 3.88 10.51 -9.32
C LEU A 30 2.76 11.03 -8.43
N TYR A 31 3.04 11.18 -7.14
CA TYR A 31 2.09 11.72 -6.17
C TYR A 31 2.79 12.59 -5.12
N ARG A 32 2.03 13.48 -4.46
CA ARG A 32 2.61 14.40 -3.47
C ARG A 32 2.91 13.74 -2.11
N THR A 33 2.12 12.75 -1.69
CA THR A 33 2.21 12.13 -0.35
C THR A 33 2.16 10.61 -0.43
N GLY A 34 2.87 9.93 0.49
CA GLY A 34 2.96 8.47 0.51
C GLY A 34 1.62 7.75 0.70
N ARG A 35 0.65 8.37 1.38
CA ARG A 35 -0.70 7.77 1.55
C ARG A 35 -1.41 7.48 0.22
N ARG A 36 -1.08 8.21 -0.86
CA ARG A 36 -1.61 7.96 -2.21
C ARG A 36 -0.91 6.79 -2.90
N ALA A 37 0.36 6.54 -2.59
CA ALA A 37 1.09 5.37 -3.09
C ALA A 37 0.33 4.08 -2.81
N ASP A 38 -0.23 4.01 -1.61
CA ASP A 38 -0.95 2.84 -1.14
C ASP A 38 -2.27 2.64 -1.88
N ILE A 39 -3.10 3.69 -2.00
CA ILE A 39 -4.39 3.60 -2.71
C ILE A 39 -4.17 3.21 -4.18
N ILE A 40 -3.15 3.79 -4.81
CA ILE A 40 -2.81 3.50 -6.20
C ILE A 40 -2.26 2.06 -6.30
N GLY A 41 -1.35 1.66 -5.41
CA GLY A 41 -0.81 0.30 -5.38
C GLY A 41 -1.89 -0.75 -5.15
N ASP A 42 -2.80 -0.54 -4.19
CA ASP A 42 -3.93 -1.43 -3.94
C ASP A 42 -4.84 -1.56 -5.19
N ALA A 43 -5.02 -0.46 -5.94
CA ALA A 43 -5.79 -0.49 -7.19
C ALA A 43 -5.05 -1.25 -8.31
N LEU A 44 -3.75 -1.04 -8.47
CA LEU A 44 -2.93 -1.76 -9.44
C LEU A 44 -2.91 -3.27 -9.12
N PHE A 45 -2.71 -3.62 -7.86
CA PHE A 45 -2.75 -5.01 -7.39
C PHE A 45 -4.09 -5.68 -7.69
N LYS A 46 -5.21 -5.03 -7.36
CA LYS A 46 -6.57 -5.55 -7.65
C LYS A 46 -6.83 -5.79 -9.14
N HIS A 47 -6.09 -5.12 -10.01
CA HIS A 47 -6.18 -5.30 -11.46
C HIS A 47 -5.06 -6.18 -12.03
N GLY A 48 -4.24 -6.81 -11.18
CA GLY A 48 -3.13 -7.68 -11.61
C GLY A 48 -2.00 -6.92 -12.32
N ILE A 49 -1.87 -5.62 -12.08
CA ILE A 49 -0.82 -4.79 -12.69
C ILE A 49 0.39 -4.77 -11.75
N PRO A 50 1.56 -5.30 -12.17
CA PRO A 50 2.77 -5.26 -11.35
C PRO A 50 3.25 -3.82 -11.16
N PHE A 51 3.68 -3.49 -9.95
CA PHE A 51 4.21 -2.17 -9.61
C PHE A 51 5.28 -2.23 -8.52
N GLN A 52 6.09 -1.18 -8.44
CA GLN A 52 7.12 -0.99 -7.43
C GLN A 52 6.99 0.39 -6.77
N ARG A 53 7.41 0.54 -5.50
CA ARG A 53 7.31 1.79 -4.74
C ARG A 53 8.68 2.35 -4.37
N VAL A 54 9.12 3.39 -5.06
CA VAL A 54 10.45 3.98 -4.84
C VAL A 54 10.41 5.02 -3.72
N GLY A 55 11.35 4.88 -2.77
CA GLY A 55 11.65 5.90 -1.77
C GLY A 55 10.60 6.04 -0.66
N LEU A 56 9.75 5.03 -0.45
CA LEU A 56 8.80 4.99 0.65
C LEU A 56 8.90 3.67 1.40
N GLU A 57 9.31 3.75 2.66
CA GLU A 57 9.09 2.64 3.60
C GLU A 57 7.57 2.42 3.74
N PRO A 58 7.06 1.21 3.47
CA PRO A 58 5.65 0.88 3.65
C PRO A 58 5.18 1.26 5.06
N PHE A 59 3.96 1.81 5.16
CA PHE A 59 3.42 2.28 6.44
C PHE A 59 3.38 1.17 7.50
N TYR A 60 3.17 -0.08 7.08
CA TYR A 60 3.10 -1.23 7.97
C TYR A 60 4.46 -1.69 8.50
N LEU A 61 5.57 -1.12 8.05
CA LEU A 61 6.88 -1.31 8.68
C LEU A 61 7.17 -0.29 9.80
N LYS A 62 6.29 0.69 10.00
CA LYS A 62 6.41 1.73 11.03
C LYS A 62 5.56 1.41 12.26
N ASN A 63 6.02 1.81 13.44
CA ASN A 63 5.20 1.71 14.64
C ASN A 63 3.97 2.64 14.54
N PRO A 64 2.80 2.24 15.07
CA PRO A 64 2.54 1.00 15.80
C PRO A 64 2.26 -0.23 14.90
N VAL A 65 2.02 -0.03 13.60
CA VAL A 65 1.56 -1.07 12.67
C VAL A 65 2.59 -2.18 12.43
N LYS A 66 3.88 -1.90 12.63
CA LYS A 66 4.96 -2.89 12.52
C LYS A 66 4.68 -4.17 13.31
N LEU A 67 4.04 -4.06 14.48
CA LEU A 67 3.67 -5.23 15.27
C LEU A 67 2.62 -6.10 14.55
N LEU A 68 1.63 -5.48 13.90
CA LEU A 68 0.63 -6.18 13.12
C LEU A 68 1.27 -6.87 11.89
N TYR A 69 2.22 -6.21 11.23
CA TYR A 69 3.00 -6.80 10.13
C TYR A 69 3.77 -8.05 10.60
N LEU A 70 4.58 -7.94 11.66
CA LEU A 70 5.38 -9.06 12.15
C LEU A 70 4.51 -10.24 12.60
N TRP A 71 3.38 -9.97 13.26
CA TRP A 71 2.44 -11.03 13.67
C TRP A 71 1.68 -11.66 12.51
N ALA A 72 1.45 -10.93 11.41
CA ALA A 72 0.92 -11.53 10.18
C ALA A 72 1.90 -12.57 9.63
N LEU A 73 3.20 -12.25 9.58
CA LEU A 73 4.24 -13.20 9.14
C LEU A 73 4.34 -14.42 10.06
N VAL A 74 4.32 -14.20 11.38
CA VAL A 74 4.38 -15.28 12.38
C VAL A 74 3.17 -16.21 12.27
N ALA A 75 1.96 -15.65 12.13
CA ALA A 75 0.75 -16.44 12.03
C ALA A 75 0.60 -17.18 10.68
N ALA A 76 1.30 -16.70 9.65
CA ALA A 76 1.39 -17.34 8.33
C ALA A 76 2.57 -18.32 8.20
N ASP A 77 3.41 -18.49 9.23
CA ASP A 77 4.66 -19.27 9.18
C ASP A 77 5.68 -18.77 8.14
N LEU A 78 5.66 -17.46 7.84
CA LEU A 78 6.57 -16.78 6.92
C LEU A 78 7.60 -15.87 7.61
N ALA A 79 7.62 -15.88 8.95
CA ALA A 79 8.53 -15.04 9.73
C ALA A 79 9.99 -15.55 9.66
N LEU A 80 10.92 -14.64 9.38
CA LEU A 80 12.36 -14.88 9.45
C LEU A 80 12.87 -14.68 10.88
N PRO A 81 14.10 -15.13 11.21
CA PRO A 81 14.74 -14.84 12.50
C PRO A 81 14.70 -13.35 12.86
N THR A 82 14.97 -12.48 11.88
CA THR A 82 14.98 -11.02 12.02
C THR A 82 13.60 -10.43 12.33
N ASP A 83 12.52 -11.09 11.92
CA ASP A 83 11.15 -10.67 12.20
C ASP A 83 10.72 -11.08 13.62
N LEU A 84 11.24 -12.21 14.09
CA LEU A 84 10.87 -12.78 15.39
C LEU A 84 11.56 -12.06 16.56
N LEU A 85 12.83 -11.66 16.40
CA LEU A 85 13.63 -11.02 17.45
C LEU A 85 12.99 -9.76 18.05
N PRO A 86 12.44 -8.80 17.26
CA PRO A 86 11.76 -7.63 17.80
C PRO A 86 10.51 -7.96 18.62
N LEU A 87 9.82 -9.07 18.31
CA LEU A 87 8.66 -9.52 19.07
C LEU A 87 9.10 -10.16 20.40
N ILE A 88 10.13 -11.01 20.36
CA ILE A 88 10.68 -11.66 21.55
C ILE A 88 11.29 -10.64 22.51
N ALA A 89 11.98 -9.62 22.01
CA ALA A 89 12.55 -8.55 22.82
C ALA A 89 11.51 -7.76 23.63
N ARG A 90 10.22 -7.83 23.25
CA ARG A 90 9.10 -7.19 23.96
C ARG A 90 8.49 -8.08 25.03
N GLU A 91 8.85 -9.35 25.10
CA GLU A 91 8.31 -10.26 26.09
C GLU A 91 8.88 -9.97 27.49
N PRO A 92 8.03 -9.92 28.52
CA PRO A 92 8.48 -9.74 29.90
C PRO A 92 9.56 -10.78 30.29
N GLY A 93 10.67 -10.29 30.86
CA GLY A 93 11.79 -11.13 31.31
C GLY A 93 12.89 -11.37 30.28
N VAL A 94 12.71 -10.88 29.04
CA VAL A 94 13.73 -10.91 27.98
C VAL A 94 14.59 -9.65 28.04
N GLY A 95 15.83 -9.80 28.52
CA GLY A 95 16.85 -8.75 28.47
C GLY A 95 17.88 -8.99 27.36
N GLU A 96 18.83 -8.08 27.19
CA GLU A 96 19.81 -8.13 26.08
C GLU A 96 20.60 -9.45 26.03
N LYS A 97 21.14 -9.93 27.16
CA LYS A 97 21.83 -11.24 27.24
C LYS A 97 20.94 -12.41 26.82
N THR A 98 19.65 -12.29 27.13
CA THR A 98 18.63 -13.31 26.83
C THR A 98 18.28 -13.30 25.35
N LEU A 99 18.21 -12.12 24.75
CA LEU A 99 17.97 -11.94 23.32
C LEU A 99 19.14 -12.48 22.48
N ARG A 100 20.40 -12.29 22.90
CA ARG A 100 21.57 -12.86 22.21
C ARG A 100 21.52 -14.39 22.11
N VAL A 101 21.13 -15.05 23.20
CA VAL A 101 20.95 -16.52 23.23
C VAL A 101 19.86 -16.97 22.26
N VAL A 102 18.79 -16.19 22.12
CA VAL A 102 17.73 -16.45 21.15
C VAL A 102 18.26 -16.22 19.73
N GLU A 103 18.93 -15.11 19.48
CA GLU A 103 19.53 -14.78 18.19
C GLU A 103 20.50 -15.87 17.71
N GLU A 104 21.41 -16.33 18.57
CA GLU A 104 22.30 -17.46 18.30
C GLU A 104 21.53 -18.74 17.94
N ALA A 105 20.44 -19.03 18.66
CA ALA A 105 19.60 -20.20 18.38
C ALA A 105 18.83 -20.07 17.05
N LEU A 106 18.53 -18.86 16.59
CA LEU A 106 17.77 -18.60 15.38
C LEU A 106 18.64 -18.32 14.13
N PHE A 107 19.94 -18.03 14.30
CA PHE A 107 20.84 -17.54 13.24
C PHE A 107 20.87 -18.42 11.97
N SER A 108 20.69 -19.74 12.10
CA SER A 108 20.63 -20.67 10.96
C SER A 108 19.33 -21.48 10.93
N SER A 109 18.30 -21.00 11.63
CA SER A 109 17.03 -21.69 11.73
C SER A 109 16.28 -21.63 10.39
N ARG A 110 15.86 -22.80 9.91
CA ARG A 110 14.90 -22.93 8.80
C ARG A 110 13.44 -22.79 9.27
N ASN A 111 13.20 -22.87 10.58
CA ASN A 111 11.88 -22.70 11.18
C ASN A 111 12.03 -21.93 12.51
N PRO A 112 12.15 -20.59 12.44
CA PRO A 112 12.52 -19.77 13.59
C PRO A 112 11.52 -19.88 14.74
N LEU A 113 10.24 -20.02 14.41
CA LEU A 113 9.18 -20.17 15.41
C LEU A 113 9.33 -21.47 16.20
N MET A 114 9.54 -22.60 15.52
CA MET A 114 9.72 -23.90 16.17
C MET A 114 10.98 -23.93 17.03
N ASP A 115 12.08 -23.35 16.56
CA ASP A 115 13.31 -23.32 17.34
C ASP A 115 13.21 -22.40 18.56
N PHE A 116 12.49 -21.27 18.43
CA PHE A 116 12.15 -20.45 19.59
C PHE A 116 11.28 -21.21 20.61
N GLN A 117 10.26 -21.95 20.16
CA GLN A 117 9.41 -22.75 21.05
C GLN A 117 10.23 -23.83 21.78
N ARG A 118 11.10 -24.56 21.07
CA ARG A 118 12.01 -25.55 21.67
C ARG A 118 12.93 -24.93 22.72
N LEU A 119 13.45 -23.74 22.44
CA LEU A 119 14.28 -22.99 23.40
C LEU A 119 13.46 -22.60 24.64
N ALA A 120 12.23 -22.15 24.43
CA ALA A 120 11.32 -21.75 25.49
C ALA A 120 10.91 -22.91 26.40
N ASP A 121 10.71 -24.10 25.83
CA ASP A 121 10.38 -25.32 26.59
C ASP A 121 11.55 -25.82 27.44
N LYS A 122 12.79 -25.65 26.96
CA LYS A 122 14.01 -26.08 27.66
C LYS A 122 14.44 -25.16 28.80
N LYS A 123 14.13 -23.86 28.70
CA LYS A 123 14.61 -22.85 29.64
C LYS A 123 13.43 -22.23 30.38
N GLU A 124 13.31 -22.52 31.67
CA GLU A 124 12.18 -22.06 32.51
C GLU A 124 11.95 -20.53 32.43
N ARG A 125 13.03 -19.75 32.31
CA ARG A 125 12.99 -18.29 32.11
C ARG A 125 12.16 -17.84 30.89
N PHE A 126 12.04 -18.68 29.87
CA PHE A 126 11.39 -18.38 28.59
C PHE A 126 10.04 -19.07 28.42
N LYS A 127 9.72 -20.03 29.29
CA LYS A 127 8.53 -20.87 29.18
C LYS A 127 7.23 -20.05 29.09
N GLN A 128 7.13 -18.99 29.91
CA GLN A 128 5.98 -18.08 29.85
C GLN A 128 5.93 -17.28 28.54
N ALA A 129 7.08 -16.80 28.05
CA ALA A 129 7.15 -16.07 26.79
C ALA A 129 6.75 -16.97 25.60
N GLY A 130 7.30 -18.20 25.54
CA GLY A 130 6.92 -19.19 24.53
C GLY A 130 5.43 -19.54 24.58
N THR A 131 4.88 -19.72 25.79
CA THR A 131 3.44 -19.99 25.98
C THR A 131 2.58 -18.83 25.48
N ARG A 132 2.91 -17.58 25.83
CA ARG A 132 2.17 -16.40 25.35
C ARG A 132 2.26 -16.27 23.83
N PHE A 133 3.44 -16.50 23.26
CA PHE A 133 3.67 -16.42 21.82
C PHE A 133 2.84 -17.45 21.05
N LYS A 134 2.86 -18.70 21.51
CA LYS A 134 2.07 -19.81 20.97
C LYS A 134 0.57 -19.51 21.06
N ASN A 135 0.09 -19.11 22.23
CA ASN A 135 -1.33 -18.81 22.45
C ASN A 135 -1.82 -17.66 21.57
N LEU A 136 -1.02 -16.61 21.40
CA LEU A 136 -1.39 -15.48 20.54
C LEU A 136 -1.43 -15.91 19.07
N ARG A 137 -0.43 -16.66 18.60
CA ARG A 137 -0.42 -17.20 17.22
C ARG A 137 -1.65 -18.06 16.94
N GLU A 138 -1.94 -19.02 17.80
CA GLU A 138 -3.10 -19.91 17.65
C GLU A 138 -4.41 -19.12 17.66
N LYS A 139 -4.51 -18.09 18.51
CA LYS A 139 -5.69 -17.22 18.55
C LYS A 139 -5.87 -16.42 17.26
N ILE A 140 -4.79 -15.88 16.68
CA ILE A 140 -4.83 -15.17 15.39
C ILE A 140 -5.35 -16.12 14.31
N GLN A 141 -4.79 -17.34 14.22
CA GLN A 141 -5.18 -18.35 13.23
C GLN A 141 -6.65 -18.73 13.36
N GLN A 142 -7.09 -19.12 14.56
CA GLN A 142 -8.49 -19.53 14.80
C GLN A 142 -9.50 -18.42 14.51
N VAL A 143 -9.20 -17.17 14.87
CA VAL A 143 -10.10 -16.04 14.60
C VAL A 143 -10.07 -15.68 13.12
N SER A 144 -8.91 -15.75 12.48
CA SER A 144 -8.76 -15.52 11.03
C SER A 144 -9.59 -16.51 10.21
N GLU A 145 -9.54 -17.79 10.54
CA GLU A 145 -10.32 -18.84 9.85
C GLU A 145 -11.84 -18.61 9.98
N LYS A 146 -12.30 -18.12 11.14
CA LYS A 146 -13.74 -17.96 11.42
C LYS A 146 -14.31 -16.61 10.97
N LYS A 147 -13.50 -15.55 11.01
CA LYS A 147 -13.96 -14.16 10.88
C LYS A 147 -13.14 -13.32 9.89
N GLY A 148 -12.15 -13.92 9.23
CA GLY A 148 -11.27 -13.26 8.27
C GLY A 148 -9.99 -12.68 8.90
N VAL A 149 -9.00 -12.43 8.04
CA VAL A 149 -7.63 -12.02 8.41
C VAL A 149 -7.61 -10.77 9.29
N ALA A 150 -8.41 -9.74 8.95
CA ALA A 150 -8.50 -8.51 9.74
C ALA A 150 -8.94 -8.77 11.19
N ALA A 151 -9.91 -9.66 11.41
CA ALA A 151 -10.37 -10.02 12.74
C ALA A 151 -9.34 -10.88 13.49
N GLY A 152 -8.60 -11.75 12.79
CA GLY A 152 -7.47 -12.47 13.37
C GLY A 152 -6.40 -11.51 13.89
N LEU A 153 -5.98 -10.55 13.06
CA LEU A 153 -4.93 -9.60 13.42
C LEU A 153 -5.38 -8.56 14.45
N SER A 154 -6.68 -8.33 14.63
CA SER A 154 -7.17 -7.46 15.70
C SER A 154 -6.86 -8.00 17.10
N THR A 155 -6.59 -9.31 17.26
CA THR A 155 -6.15 -9.88 18.53
C THR A 155 -4.77 -9.37 18.95
N VAL A 156 -3.93 -9.00 17.97
CA VAL A 156 -2.62 -8.39 18.21
C VAL A 156 -2.78 -6.98 18.77
N SER A 157 -3.72 -6.18 18.24
CA SER A 157 -4.03 -4.86 18.81
C SER A 157 -4.45 -4.94 20.27
N VAL A 158 -5.30 -5.92 20.61
CA VAL A 158 -5.70 -6.16 22.00
C VAL A 158 -4.50 -6.56 22.87
N TYR A 159 -3.64 -7.46 22.38
CA TYR A 159 -2.47 -7.93 23.14
C TYR A 159 -1.46 -6.82 23.44
N TYR A 160 -1.14 -5.99 22.45
CA TYR A 160 -0.18 -4.89 22.59
C TYR A 160 -0.81 -3.56 23.02
N ARG A 161 -2.13 -3.52 23.22
CA ARG A 161 -2.90 -2.31 23.54
C ARG A 161 -2.66 -1.19 22.51
N LEU A 162 -2.70 -1.55 21.23
CA LEU A 162 -2.63 -0.56 20.15
C LEU A 162 -3.89 0.30 20.18
N ALA A 163 -3.77 1.59 19.86
CA ALA A 163 -4.92 2.48 19.81
C ALA A 163 -5.82 2.10 18.63
N ASP A 164 -7.03 1.60 18.90
CA ASP A 164 -7.98 1.20 17.86
C ASP A 164 -8.45 2.38 16.99
N GLU A 165 -8.33 3.61 17.50
CA GLU A 165 -8.62 4.85 16.77
C GLU A 165 -7.45 5.33 15.89
N ASP A 166 -6.27 4.70 15.99
CA ASP A 166 -5.11 5.08 15.19
C ASP A 166 -5.42 4.87 13.68
N PRO A 167 -5.32 5.93 12.85
CA PRO A 167 -5.67 5.85 11.44
C PRO A 167 -4.88 4.81 10.66
N GLU A 168 -3.62 4.55 11.01
CA GLU A 168 -2.76 3.58 10.34
C GLU A 168 -3.07 2.15 10.79
N VAL A 169 -3.44 1.94 12.06
CA VAL A 169 -3.96 0.65 12.54
C VAL A 169 -5.27 0.28 11.83
N GLN A 170 -6.22 1.21 11.78
CA GLN A 170 -7.48 0.99 11.05
C GLN A 170 -7.24 0.76 9.56
N ARG A 171 -6.25 1.44 9.00
CA ARG A 171 -5.86 1.27 7.61
C ARG A 171 -5.28 -0.12 7.35
N PHE A 172 -4.46 -0.64 8.24
CA PHE A 172 -3.95 -2.01 8.15
C PHE A 172 -5.08 -3.04 8.17
N PHE A 173 -6.08 -2.88 9.02
CA PHE A 173 -7.24 -3.80 9.04
C PHE A 173 -8.10 -3.72 7.79
N ARG A 174 -8.30 -2.52 7.23
CA ARG A 174 -8.97 -2.39 5.92
C ARG A 174 -8.18 -3.09 4.81
N LEU A 175 -6.86 -2.95 4.81
CA LEU A 175 -5.99 -3.62 3.86
C LEU A 175 -6.11 -5.14 3.98
N ALA A 176 -5.97 -5.67 5.21
CA ALA A 176 -6.12 -7.10 5.52
C ALA A 176 -7.47 -7.66 5.07
N GLY A 177 -8.57 -6.92 5.28
CA GLY A 177 -9.91 -7.34 4.85
C GLY A 177 -10.18 -7.22 3.35
N SER A 178 -9.26 -6.63 2.57
CA SER A 178 -9.47 -6.38 1.13
C SER A 178 -8.51 -7.10 0.20
N VAL A 179 -7.37 -7.56 0.71
CA VAL A 179 -6.28 -8.16 -0.07
C VAL A 179 -5.98 -9.60 0.35
N GLY A 180 -6.30 -9.98 1.60
CA GLY A 180 -5.99 -11.30 2.15
C GLY A 180 -7.23 -12.15 2.40
N ASP A 181 -7.50 -13.12 1.53
CA ASP A 181 -8.48 -14.18 1.82
C ASP A 181 -7.97 -15.13 2.91
N THR A 182 -6.64 -15.26 3.02
CA THR A 182 -5.94 -16.09 4.01
C THR A 182 -4.78 -15.34 4.67
N LEU A 183 -4.33 -15.79 5.84
CA LEU A 183 -3.15 -15.22 6.51
C LEU A 183 -1.89 -15.33 5.64
N ALA A 184 -1.71 -16.48 4.97
CA ALA A 184 -0.59 -16.72 4.07
C ALA A 184 -0.60 -15.72 2.91
N GLY A 185 -1.70 -15.61 2.16
CA GLY A 185 -1.79 -14.69 1.04
C GLY A 185 -1.63 -13.22 1.46
N PHE A 186 -2.12 -12.85 2.66
CA PHE A 186 -1.90 -11.50 3.18
C PHE A 186 -0.44 -11.24 3.56
N ALA A 187 0.21 -12.19 4.22
CA ALA A 187 1.62 -12.07 4.61
C ALA A 187 2.55 -12.01 3.39
N GLU A 188 2.30 -12.84 2.37
CA GLU A 188 2.99 -12.80 1.08
C GLU A 188 2.84 -11.42 0.42
N TYR A 189 1.61 -10.91 0.33
CA TYR A 189 1.35 -9.55 -0.17
C TYR A 189 2.18 -8.49 0.57
N LEU A 190 2.24 -8.55 1.91
CA LEU A 190 3.01 -7.59 2.70
C LEU A 190 4.52 -7.68 2.43
N GLN A 191 5.05 -8.88 2.21
CA GLN A 191 6.47 -9.11 1.88
C GLN A 191 6.80 -8.65 0.46
N GLU A 192 6.00 -9.02 -0.54
CA GLU A 192 6.21 -8.58 -1.93
C GLU A 192 6.21 -7.05 -2.04
N ASN A 193 5.25 -6.40 -1.37
CA ASN A 193 5.14 -4.95 -1.37
C ASN A 193 6.18 -4.25 -0.48
N SER A 194 6.83 -4.96 0.44
CA SER A 194 7.93 -4.41 1.25
C SER A 194 9.28 -4.46 0.54
N LEU A 195 9.49 -5.44 -0.33
CA LEU A 195 10.72 -5.63 -1.12
C LEU A 195 10.89 -4.61 -2.26
N SER A 196 9.84 -3.85 -2.59
CA SER A 196 9.88 -2.83 -3.64
C SER A 196 10.69 -1.56 -3.31
N ILE A 197 11.49 -1.58 -2.24
CA ILE A 197 12.41 -0.52 -1.81
C ILE A 197 13.72 -0.52 -2.64
N ALA A 198 14.05 -1.62 -3.32
CA ALA A 198 15.28 -1.72 -4.09
C ALA A 198 15.12 -1.09 -5.49
N ALA A 199 16.04 -0.18 -5.82
CA ALA A 199 16.28 0.33 -7.17
C ALA A 199 16.92 -0.76 -8.04
N GLU A 200 16.19 -1.85 -8.27
CA GLU A 200 16.52 -2.80 -9.34
C GLU A 200 16.06 -2.23 -10.69
N PRO A 201 16.71 -2.61 -11.81
CA PRO A 201 16.42 -2.04 -13.13
C PRO A 201 14.92 -2.18 -13.45
N PRO A 202 14.34 -1.30 -14.30
CA PRO A 202 12.91 -1.31 -14.58
C PRO A 202 12.55 -2.68 -15.16
N GLY A 203 12.01 -3.55 -14.31
CA GLY A 203 11.27 -4.72 -14.77
C GLY A 203 10.00 -4.27 -15.48
N GLU A 204 9.20 -5.22 -15.94
CA GLU A 204 7.88 -4.96 -16.52
C GLU A 204 6.87 -4.54 -15.41
N ALA A 205 7.14 -3.45 -14.69
CA ALA A 205 6.33 -2.99 -13.57
C ALA A 205 6.22 -1.46 -13.51
N VAL A 206 5.03 -0.97 -13.14
CA VAL A 206 4.75 0.46 -12.99
C VAL A 206 5.52 1.02 -11.79
N THR A 207 6.17 2.17 -11.95
CA THR A 207 6.93 2.79 -10.86
C THR A 207 6.09 3.83 -10.11
N LEU A 208 5.79 3.57 -8.84
CA LEU A 208 5.13 4.50 -7.92
C LEU A 208 6.17 5.30 -7.13
N MET A 209 6.12 6.62 -7.16
CA MET A 209 7.04 7.45 -6.37
C MET A 209 6.46 8.81 -5.99
N THR A 210 7.06 9.42 -4.96
CA THR A 210 6.71 10.80 -4.60
C THR A 210 7.32 11.80 -5.59
N LEU A 211 6.71 12.98 -5.74
CA LEU A 211 7.27 14.08 -6.52
C LEU A 211 8.71 14.45 -6.12
N HIS A 212 9.06 14.29 -4.83
CA HIS A 212 10.41 14.56 -4.34
C HIS A 212 11.40 13.48 -4.80
N ALA A 213 10.98 12.22 -4.75
CA ALA A 213 11.79 11.08 -5.19
C ALA A 213 12.01 11.04 -6.70
N ALA A 214 11.13 11.69 -7.48
CA ALA A 214 11.23 11.76 -8.94
C ALA A 214 12.34 12.69 -9.45
N LYS A 215 12.99 13.46 -8.58
CA LYS A 215 14.03 14.41 -8.99
C LYS A 215 15.19 13.66 -9.65
N GLY A 216 15.45 13.97 -10.93
CA GLY A 216 16.53 13.36 -11.71
C GLY A 216 16.16 12.03 -12.39
N VAL A 217 14.94 11.53 -12.21
CA VAL A 217 14.39 10.38 -12.93
C VAL A 217 13.42 10.89 -13.99
N GLU A 218 13.26 10.20 -15.12
CA GLU A 218 12.30 10.54 -16.19
C GLU A 218 11.65 9.27 -16.73
N PHE A 219 10.42 9.39 -17.22
CA PHE A 219 9.63 8.29 -17.77
C PHE A 219 9.05 8.67 -19.13
N PRO A 220 8.93 7.71 -20.08
CA PRO A 220 8.16 7.92 -21.29
C PRO A 220 6.72 8.37 -21.01
N VAL A 221 6.06 7.74 -20.04
CA VAL A 221 4.69 8.05 -19.63
C VAL A 221 4.63 8.37 -18.14
N VAL A 222 4.02 9.49 -17.80
CA VAL A 222 3.82 9.92 -16.41
C VAL A 222 2.35 10.11 -16.08
N PHE A 223 1.91 9.53 -14.98
CA PHE A 223 0.63 9.84 -14.33
C PHE A 223 0.89 10.69 -13.10
N LEU A 224 0.50 11.97 -13.14
CA LEU A 224 0.55 12.86 -11.99
C LEU A 224 -0.80 12.84 -11.26
N SER A 225 -0.81 12.21 -10.08
CA SER A 225 -2.02 11.99 -9.29
C SER A 225 -2.18 13.00 -8.17
N GLY A 226 -3.38 13.55 -8.07
CA GLY A 226 -3.82 14.33 -6.90
C GLY A 226 -3.74 15.82 -7.04
N LEU A 227 -4.11 16.31 -8.21
CA LEU A 227 -4.21 17.73 -8.50
C LEU A 227 -5.49 18.32 -7.90
N GLU A 228 -5.48 18.40 -6.58
CA GLU A 228 -6.54 18.90 -5.73
C GLU A 228 -5.95 19.86 -4.68
N GLU A 229 -6.68 20.94 -4.37
CA GLU A 229 -6.28 21.87 -3.31
C GLU A 229 -6.17 21.15 -1.97
N GLY A 230 -5.04 21.35 -1.30
CA GLY A 230 -4.70 20.69 -0.04
C GLY A 230 -3.96 19.37 -0.21
N ILE A 231 -3.87 18.84 -1.42
CA ILE A 231 -3.06 17.66 -1.77
C ILE A 231 -1.86 18.07 -2.61
N LEU A 232 -2.09 18.78 -3.72
CA LEU A 232 -1.05 19.40 -4.54
C LEU A 232 -1.64 20.69 -5.14
N PRO A 233 -1.42 21.86 -4.52
CA PRO A 233 -0.46 22.11 -3.44
C PRO A 233 -0.88 21.48 -2.09
N LEU A 234 0.09 20.93 -1.37
CA LEU A 234 -0.13 20.37 -0.03
C LEU A 234 -0.51 21.47 0.95
N GLN A 235 -1.56 21.26 1.76
CA GLN A 235 -1.93 22.20 2.81
C GLN A 235 -0.86 22.23 3.92
N PRO A 236 -0.34 23.40 4.32
CA PRO A 236 0.51 23.52 5.50
C PRO A 236 -0.20 22.97 6.74
N ARG A 237 0.54 22.30 7.63
CA ARG A 237 0.01 21.77 8.90
C ARG A 237 -0.26 22.88 9.91
N GLU A 238 0.52 23.95 9.84
CA GLU A 238 0.46 25.08 10.75
C GLU A 238 -0.05 26.33 10.03
N GLN A 239 -0.58 27.27 10.81
CA GLN A 239 -1.07 28.53 10.27
C GLN A 239 0.13 29.43 9.94
N LEU A 240 0.38 29.61 8.65
CA LEU A 240 1.49 30.42 8.17
C LEU A 240 1.09 31.90 8.05
N SER A 241 2.07 32.79 8.22
CA SER A 241 1.93 34.20 7.82
C SER A 241 1.66 34.30 6.31
N ARG A 242 1.13 35.44 5.85
CA ARG A 242 0.81 35.62 4.43
C ARG A 242 2.03 35.43 3.52
N ALA A 243 3.19 35.96 3.92
CA ALA A 243 4.43 35.83 3.16
C ALA A 243 4.93 34.37 3.11
N ALA A 244 4.91 33.67 4.25
CA ALA A 244 5.31 32.27 4.32
C ALA A 244 4.37 31.35 3.53
N PHE A 245 3.06 31.64 3.53
CA PHE A 245 2.09 30.91 2.72
C PHE A 245 2.36 31.09 1.22
N THR A 246 2.67 32.30 0.76
CA THR A 246 3.05 32.53 -0.64
C THR A 246 4.30 31.74 -1.02
N ALA A 247 5.35 31.79 -0.19
CA ALA A 247 6.57 31.02 -0.43
C ALA A 247 6.33 29.50 -0.48
N HIS A 248 5.45 28.99 0.38
CA HIS A 248 5.02 27.58 0.36
C HIS A 248 4.33 27.20 -0.95
N ILE A 249 3.44 28.05 -1.46
CA ILE A 249 2.78 27.82 -2.75
C ILE A 249 3.78 27.86 -3.92
N GLU A 250 4.76 28.77 -3.89
CA GLU A 250 5.84 28.81 -4.89
C GLU A 250 6.67 27.51 -4.89
N GLU A 251 6.97 26.96 -3.70
CA GLU A 251 7.68 25.69 -3.58
C GLU A 251 6.83 24.51 -4.11
N GLU A 252 5.55 24.44 -3.74
CA GLU A 252 4.64 23.43 -4.29
C GLU A 252 4.47 23.57 -5.81
N ARG A 253 4.54 24.79 -6.37
CA ARG A 253 4.54 25.02 -7.82
C ARG A 253 5.82 24.50 -8.47
N ARG A 254 6.99 24.70 -7.85
CA ARG A 254 8.25 24.10 -8.31
C ARG A 254 8.16 22.57 -8.33
N LEU A 255 7.59 21.97 -7.29
CA LEU A 255 7.36 20.51 -7.25
C LEU A 255 6.40 20.04 -8.36
N PHE A 256 5.33 20.79 -8.61
CA PHE A 256 4.42 20.50 -9.73
C PHE A 256 5.14 20.57 -11.08
N PHE A 257 5.95 21.61 -11.31
CA PHE A 257 6.78 21.76 -12.51
C PHE A 257 7.78 20.61 -12.67
N VAL A 258 8.45 20.20 -11.59
CA VAL A 258 9.32 19.01 -11.60
C VAL A 258 8.51 17.80 -12.04
N GLY A 259 7.32 17.58 -11.50
CA GLY A 259 6.42 16.49 -11.87
C GLY A 259 6.05 16.46 -13.36
N ILE A 260 5.70 17.63 -13.93
CA ILE A 260 5.41 17.76 -15.37
C ILE A 260 6.62 17.38 -16.21
N THR A 261 7.79 17.90 -15.87
CA THR A 261 9.04 17.68 -16.63
C THR A 261 9.61 16.27 -16.49
N ARG A 262 8.98 15.39 -15.71
CA ARG A 262 9.36 13.97 -15.66
C ARG A 262 8.87 13.19 -16.88
N ALA A 263 7.87 13.70 -17.59
CA ALA A 263 7.25 13.05 -18.74
C ALA A 263 8.04 13.36 -20.02
N ARG A 264 8.44 12.32 -20.77
CA ARG A 264 9.08 12.51 -22.09
C ARG A 264 8.08 12.56 -23.24
N HIS A 265 7.06 11.72 -23.20
CA HIS A 265 6.07 11.61 -24.29
C HIS A 265 4.66 11.95 -23.83
N GLN A 266 4.19 11.33 -22.74
CA GLN A 266 2.80 11.49 -22.29
C GLN A 266 2.71 11.86 -20.82
N LEU A 267 1.87 12.86 -20.54
CA LEU A 267 1.54 13.30 -19.20
C LEU A 267 0.04 13.20 -18.97
N TYR A 268 -0.35 12.38 -18.01
CA TYR A 268 -1.73 12.23 -17.55
C TYR A 268 -1.90 12.94 -16.21
N LEU A 269 -2.83 13.88 -16.16
CA LEU A 269 -3.16 14.63 -14.95
C LEU A 269 -4.46 14.09 -14.35
N SER A 270 -4.44 13.68 -13.08
CA SER A 270 -5.63 13.13 -12.42
C SER A 270 -5.99 13.83 -11.11
N ARG A 271 -7.30 13.91 -10.86
CA ARG A 271 -7.92 14.41 -9.64
C ARG A 271 -9.15 13.57 -9.31
N SER A 272 -9.48 13.45 -8.02
CA SER A 272 -10.76 12.92 -7.59
C SER A 272 -11.86 13.97 -7.72
N THR A 273 -13.08 13.54 -8.02
CA THR A 273 -14.28 14.38 -7.93
C THR A 273 -14.97 14.25 -6.57
N ALA A 274 -14.61 13.26 -5.75
CA ALA A 274 -15.18 13.01 -4.45
C ALA A 274 -14.06 12.79 -3.43
N GLU A 275 -14.09 13.51 -2.31
CA GLU A 275 -13.21 13.23 -1.19
C GLU A 275 -14.05 13.03 0.08
N CYS A 276 -13.82 11.91 0.76
CA CYS A 276 -14.26 11.72 2.14
C CYS A 276 -13.12 12.20 3.06
N ARG A 277 -13.12 13.49 3.39
CA ARG A 277 -12.19 14.04 4.39
C ARG A 277 -12.85 13.85 5.78
N ASN A 278 -12.19 13.11 6.67
CA ASN A 278 -12.69 12.83 8.03
C ASN A 278 -14.12 12.23 8.07
N GLY A 279 -14.47 11.35 7.14
CA GLY A 279 -15.79 10.71 7.08
C GLY A 279 -16.94 11.63 6.61
N ARG A 280 -16.66 12.88 6.22
CA ARG A 280 -17.67 13.78 5.63
C ARG A 280 -17.52 13.82 4.11
N PRO A 281 -18.61 13.63 3.35
CA PRO A 281 -18.57 13.76 1.90
C PRO A 281 -18.37 15.24 1.52
N GLY A 282 -17.28 15.52 0.80
CA GLY A 282 -16.99 16.83 0.22
C GLY A 282 -16.52 16.72 -1.22
N PHE A 283 -16.64 17.81 -1.97
CA PHE A 283 -16.05 17.91 -3.30
C PHE A 283 -14.64 18.48 -3.17
N GLY A 284 -13.64 17.70 -3.58
CA GLY A 284 -12.26 18.18 -3.70
C GLY A 284 -12.20 19.34 -4.71
N ARG A 285 -11.63 20.47 -4.30
CA ARG A 285 -11.42 21.61 -5.21
C ARG A 285 -10.25 21.26 -6.15
N PRO A 286 -10.37 21.50 -7.48
CA PRO A 286 -9.26 21.30 -8.39
C PRO A 286 -8.05 22.13 -7.96
N SER A 287 -6.84 21.58 -8.11
CA SER A 287 -5.61 22.33 -7.87
C SER A 287 -5.57 23.59 -8.72
N ARG A 288 -5.18 24.71 -8.11
CA ARG A 288 -4.88 25.97 -8.81
C ARG A 288 -3.86 25.80 -9.94
N PHE A 289 -2.95 24.82 -9.84
CA PHE A 289 -1.93 24.60 -10.86
C PHE A 289 -2.50 24.08 -12.17
N ILE A 290 -3.70 23.48 -12.17
CA ILE A 290 -4.39 23.08 -13.40
C ILE A 290 -4.78 24.32 -14.23
N SER A 291 -5.26 25.38 -13.58
CA SER A 291 -5.64 26.63 -14.27
C SER A 291 -4.44 27.44 -14.76
N GLU A 292 -3.24 27.15 -14.28
CA GLU A 292 -2.00 27.77 -14.75
C GLU A 292 -1.52 27.15 -16.09
N ILE A 293 -2.02 25.97 -16.46
CA ILE A 293 -1.71 25.34 -17.76
C ILE A 293 -2.63 25.90 -18.84
N ASP A 294 -2.08 26.21 -20.01
CA ASP A 294 -2.88 26.58 -21.17
C ASP A 294 -3.89 25.47 -21.51
N SER A 295 -5.17 25.84 -21.49
CA SER A 295 -6.29 24.96 -21.81
C SER A 295 -6.20 24.31 -23.19
N SER A 296 -5.50 24.94 -24.15
CA SER A 296 -5.27 24.38 -25.49
C SER A 296 -4.45 23.09 -25.47
N LEU A 297 -3.60 22.91 -24.45
CA LEU A 297 -2.73 21.75 -24.26
C LEU A 297 -3.45 20.61 -23.53
N LEU A 298 -4.61 20.88 -22.92
CA LEU A 298 -5.33 19.92 -22.10
C LEU A 298 -6.41 19.17 -22.91
N LYS A 299 -6.18 17.87 -23.13
CA LYS A 299 -7.21 16.97 -23.66
C LYS A 299 -8.04 16.40 -22.51
N LYS A 300 -9.31 16.82 -22.40
CA LYS A 300 -10.24 16.23 -21.43
C LYS A 300 -10.65 14.82 -21.90
N PRO A 301 -10.70 13.82 -21.00
CA PRO A 301 -11.19 12.50 -21.36
C PRO A 301 -12.65 12.61 -21.82
N GLN A 302 -12.96 12.10 -23.01
CA GLN A 302 -14.35 11.92 -23.42
C GLN A 302 -15.00 10.98 -22.41
N GLN A 303 -16.02 11.46 -21.68
CA GLN A 303 -16.82 10.57 -20.83
C GLN A 303 -17.43 9.50 -21.73
N ARG A 304 -16.91 8.27 -21.65
CA ARG A 304 -17.64 7.10 -22.13
C ARG A 304 -18.92 7.03 -21.31
N ARG A 305 -20.02 7.58 -21.84
CA ARG A 305 -21.37 7.34 -21.31
C ARG A 305 -21.53 5.83 -21.26
N LYS A 306 -21.49 5.23 -20.06
CA LYS A 306 -21.92 3.85 -19.87
C LYS A 306 -23.37 3.81 -20.36
N ARG A 307 -23.61 3.24 -21.54
CA ARG A 307 -24.96 2.85 -21.95
C ARG A 307 -25.43 1.87 -20.88
N THR A 308 -26.24 2.33 -19.94
CA THR A 308 -27.05 1.45 -19.11
C THR A 308 -27.90 0.66 -20.08
N LYS A 309 -27.53 -0.60 -20.32
CA LYS A 309 -28.45 -1.56 -20.92
C LYS A 309 -29.63 -1.62 -19.96
N ARG A 310 -30.72 -0.92 -20.29
CA ARG A 310 -32.02 -1.19 -19.68
C ARG A 310 -32.32 -2.64 -20.01
N TYR A 311 -32.11 -3.54 -19.06
CA TYR A 311 -32.72 -4.86 -19.14
C TYR A 311 -34.22 -4.60 -19.18
N LYS A 312 -34.83 -4.81 -20.36
CA LYS A 312 -36.29 -4.93 -20.46
C LYS A 312 -36.63 -6.15 -19.63
N GLN A 313 -37.22 -5.92 -18.46
CA GLN A 313 -37.80 -6.96 -17.65
C GLN A 313 -38.87 -7.63 -18.52
N LEU A 314 -38.64 -8.89 -18.92
CA LEU A 314 -39.67 -9.70 -19.55
C LEU A 314 -40.76 -9.88 -18.49
N SER A 315 -41.92 -9.28 -18.72
CA SER A 315 -43.10 -9.47 -17.88
C SER A 315 -43.49 -10.94 -17.93
N LEU A 316 -43.22 -11.67 -16.86
CA LEU A 316 -43.54 -13.10 -16.71
C LEU A 316 -45.00 -13.35 -16.26
N PHE A 317 -45.84 -12.32 -16.24
CA PHE A 317 -47.26 -12.45 -15.91
C PHE A 317 -48.11 -11.66 -16.92
N PRO A 318 -49.10 -12.27 -17.57
CA PRO A 318 -50.14 -11.52 -18.25
C PRO A 318 -50.95 -10.75 -17.20
N ASN A 319 -51.23 -9.47 -17.48
CA ASN A 319 -52.06 -8.63 -16.62
C ASN A 319 -53.48 -9.24 -16.47
N PRO A 320 -54.10 -9.13 -15.29
CA PRO A 320 -55.44 -9.64 -15.02
C PRO A 320 -56.53 -8.91 -15.80
#